data_AF-A0A7J4QN49-F1
#
_entry.id   AF-A0A7J4QN49-F1
#
_cell.length_a   1.000
_cell.length_b   1.000
_cell.length_c   1.000
_cell.angle_alpha   90.00
_cell.angle_beta   90.00
_cell.angle_gamma   90.00
#
_symmetry.space_group_name_H-M   'P 1'
#
loop_
_entity.id
_entity.type
_entity.pdbx_description
1 polymer ?
#
loop_
_entity_poly.entity_id
_entity_poly.type
_entity_poly.pdbx_seq_one_letter_code
_entity_poly.pdbx_strand_id
1 'polypeptide(L)'
;DPDRAIRRIQSGTLRMTSAKQEYFETSEIQKKIRAGFASLLSGEIKAPPPFDACTIAGPVLNEGGLDELAKALRKTVRDFMRSRPEPHNVEAETVDRHVIAALVEGMSAQQRLPGMPVSSEPVLHGWLNGASPATWMERAEASWPERSAIEHDVPKRFTASSVWSVVGTLSLMDGTSDVRRLFHALGPVRYVSLRHVRRLVKWLMSEGWIFRQQNEVKFAEGQMFRLSDDHLAQGRLALALWPLREHLEAWREAHPKASWATAMGQVMSTAPEQTISDVLARLDLLSSGHVGCPAPEDATQLEGWWR
;
A
#
# COMPACT_ATOMS: atom_id res chain seq x y z
N ASP A 1 -18.94 10.17 -34.00
CA ASP A 1 -19.43 10.16 -35.39
C ASP A 1 -19.18 8.79 -36.08
N PRO A 2 -20.23 8.03 -36.43
CA PRO A 2 -20.14 6.75 -37.16
C PRO A 2 -19.58 6.88 -38.58
N ASP A 3 -19.91 7.94 -39.31
CA ASP A 3 -19.51 8.09 -40.72
C ASP A 3 -18.00 8.35 -40.81
N ARG A 4 -17.49 9.16 -39.88
CA ARG A 4 -16.04 9.39 -39.72
C ARG A 4 -15.28 8.13 -39.32
N ALA A 5 -15.88 7.24 -38.53
CA ALA A 5 -15.27 5.96 -38.16
C ALA A 5 -15.19 5.01 -39.37
N ILE A 6 -16.26 4.90 -40.16
CA ILE A 6 -16.29 4.06 -41.37
C ILE A 6 -15.27 4.56 -42.41
N ARG A 7 -15.17 5.88 -42.62
CA ARG A 7 -14.14 6.46 -43.48
C ARG A 7 -12.73 6.06 -43.05
N ARG A 8 -12.42 6.12 -41.74
CA ARG A 8 -11.11 5.71 -41.20
C ARG A 8 -10.83 4.22 -41.40
N ILE A 9 -11.85 3.37 -41.23
CA ILE A 9 -11.73 1.93 -41.44
C ILE A 9 -11.47 1.64 -42.93
N GLN A 10 -12.21 2.28 -43.84
CA GLN A 10 -12.04 2.14 -45.29
C GLN A 10 -10.67 2.66 -45.78
N SER A 11 -10.10 3.69 -45.14
CA SER A 11 -8.78 4.24 -45.49
C SER A 11 -7.60 3.53 -44.83
N GLY A 12 -7.83 2.52 -43.98
CA GLY A 12 -6.78 1.82 -43.24
C GLY A 12 -5.92 0.90 -44.12
N THR A 13 -4.61 0.92 -43.93
CA THR A 13 -3.60 0.25 -44.79
C THR A 13 -3.81 -1.27 -44.95
N LEU A 14 -4.41 -1.94 -43.97
CA LEU A 14 -4.69 -3.39 -43.98
C LEU A 14 -5.86 -3.80 -44.90
N ARG A 15 -6.74 -2.86 -45.29
CA ARG A 15 -7.85 -3.12 -46.22
C ARG A 15 -7.45 -3.04 -47.70
N MET A 16 -6.33 -2.40 -48.02
CA MET A 16 -5.83 -2.32 -49.40
C MET A 16 -5.47 -3.69 -49.98
N THR A 17 -5.23 -4.69 -49.12
CA THR A 17 -4.81 -6.05 -49.48
C THR A 17 -5.92 -7.10 -49.37
N SER A 18 -7.13 -6.74 -48.90
CA SER A 18 -8.25 -7.67 -48.69
C SER A 18 -9.58 -7.04 -49.12
N ALA A 19 -10.26 -7.66 -50.08
CA ALA A 19 -11.60 -7.25 -50.53
C ALA A 19 -12.74 -7.75 -49.60
N LYS A 20 -12.42 -8.46 -48.50
CA LYS A 20 -13.42 -8.99 -47.58
C LYS A 20 -13.79 -7.92 -46.55
N GLN A 21 -15.04 -7.48 -46.61
CA GLN A 21 -15.66 -6.66 -45.55
C GLN A 21 -15.96 -7.55 -44.34
N GLU A 22 -15.57 -7.13 -43.14
CA GLU A 22 -15.95 -7.87 -41.93
C GLU A 22 -17.43 -7.59 -41.60
N TYR A 23 -18.09 -8.61 -41.03
CA TYR A 23 -19.53 -8.61 -40.80
C TYR A 23 -20.04 -7.40 -40.00
N PHE A 24 -19.28 -6.91 -39.02
CA PHE A 24 -19.68 -5.78 -38.16
C PHE A 24 -19.33 -4.39 -38.72
N GLU A 25 -18.69 -4.30 -39.89
CA GLU A 25 -18.20 -3.04 -40.47
C GLU A 25 -19.22 -2.39 -41.42
N THR A 26 -20.50 -2.41 -41.05
CA THR A 26 -21.60 -1.72 -41.75
C THR A 26 -22.11 -0.54 -40.92
N SER A 27 -22.58 0.52 -41.58
CA SER A 27 -23.09 1.72 -40.89
C SER A 27 -24.29 1.42 -39.99
N GLU A 28 -25.16 0.52 -40.43
CA GLU A 28 -26.33 0.07 -39.66
C GLU A 28 -25.91 -0.62 -38.35
N ILE A 29 -24.99 -1.59 -38.43
CA ILE A 29 -24.53 -2.33 -37.27
C ILE A 29 -23.73 -1.43 -36.33
N GLN A 30 -22.86 -0.56 -36.85
CA GLN A 30 -22.10 0.39 -36.03
C GLN A 30 -22.99 1.39 -35.27
N LYS A 31 -24.10 1.84 -35.87
CA LYS A 31 -25.11 2.66 -35.18
C LYS A 31 -25.79 1.88 -34.05
N LYS A 32 -26.20 0.63 -34.30
CA LYS A 32 -26.80 -0.25 -33.28
C LYS A 32 -25.85 -0.52 -32.11
N ILE A 33 -24.59 -0.86 -32.39
CA ILE A 33 -23.56 -1.11 -31.36
C ILE A 33 -23.34 0.14 -30.50
N ARG A 34 -23.19 1.31 -31.13
CA ARG A 34 -22.99 2.58 -30.39
C ARG A 34 -24.20 2.95 -29.54
N ALA A 35 -25.42 2.76 -30.03
CA ALA A 35 -26.63 2.96 -29.25
C ALA A 35 -26.66 2.01 -28.03
N GLY A 36 -26.32 0.74 -28.22
CA GLY A 36 -26.22 -0.23 -27.12
C GLY A 36 -25.20 0.16 -26.05
N PHE A 37 -23.99 0.57 -26.45
CA PHE A 37 -23.01 1.09 -25.48
C PHE A 37 -23.46 2.39 -24.81
N ALA A 38 -24.15 3.28 -25.52
CA ALA A 38 -24.69 4.51 -24.93
C ALA A 38 -25.72 4.19 -23.84
N SER A 39 -26.67 3.29 -24.11
CA SER A 39 -27.67 2.86 -23.13
C SER A 39 -27.06 2.07 -21.96
N LEU A 40 -26.02 1.27 -22.20
CA LEU A 40 -25.30 0.57 -21.13
C LEU A 40 -24.53 1.54 -20.23
N LEU A 41 -23.79 2.50 -20.81
CA LEU A 41 -22.94 3.43 -20.08
C LEU A 41 -23.71 4.62 -19.47
N SER A 42 -24.93 4.91 -19.94
CA SER A 42 -25.82 5.92 -19.35
C SER A 42 -26.55 5.41 -18.11
N GLY A 43 -26.53 4.10 -17.84
CA GLY A 43 -27.30 3.46 -16.79
C GLY A 43 -28.76 3.19 -17.16
N GLU A 44 -29.17 3.48 -18.40
CA GLU A 44 -30.51 3.11 -18.92
C GLU A 44 -30.71 1.59 -18.90
N ILE A 45 -29.66 0.84 -19.23
CA ILE A 45 -29.61 -0.61 -19.09
C ILE A 45 -28.74 -0.95 -17.89
N LYS A 46 -29.33 -1.65 -16.91
CA LYS A 46 -28.55 -2.22 -15.82
C LYS A 46 -27.69 -3.36 -16.37
N ALA A 47 -26.37 -3.24 -16.22
CA ALA A 47 -25.46 -4.32 -16.54
C ALA A 47 -25.82 -5.57 -15.70
N PRO A 48 -25.72 -6.79 -16.27
CA PRO A 48 -25.93 -8.00 -15.48
C PRO A 48 -24.71 -8.28 -14.59
N PRO A 49 -24.87 -8.93 -13.43
CA PRO A 49 -23.75 -9.45 -12.66
C PRO A 49 -22.87 -10.40 -13.49
N PRO A 50 -21.53 -10.33 -13.39
CA PRO A 50 -20.73 -9.47 -12.51
C PRO A 50 -20.32 -8.10 -13.11
N PHE A 51 -20.84 -7.74 -14.30
CA PHE A 51 -20.42 -6.54 -15.02
C PHE A 51 -20.99 -5.24 -14.43
N ASP A 52 -22.01 -5.33 -13.57
CA ASP A 52 -22.53 -4.22 -12.77
C ASP A 52 -21.57 -3.75 -11.67
N ALA A 53 -20.60 -4.59 -11.28
CA ALA A 53 -19.57 -4.24 -10.31
C ALA A 53 -18.38 -3.50 -10.93
N CYS A 54 -18.32 -3.29 -12.25
CA CYS A 54 -17.16 -2.65 -12.88
C CYS A 54 -17.14 -1.13 -12.66
N THR A 55 -15.95 -0.57 -12.38
CA THR A 55 -15.72 0.88 -12.38
C THR A 55 -15.41 1.37 -13.79
N ILE A 56 -16.18 2.33 -14.29
CA ILE A 56 -16.00 2.90 -15.63
C ILE A 56 -15.11 4.15 -15.55
N ALA A 57 -13.98 4.15 -16.27
CA ALA A 57 -13.11 5.31 -16.40
C ALA A 57 -13.23 5.94 -17.79
N GLY A 58 -13.79 7.15 -17.88
CA GLY A 58 -14.01 7.83 -19.16
C GLY A 58 -15.29 8.67 -19.16
N PRO A 59 -15.82 9.04 -20.35
CA PRO A 59 -15.43 8.57 -21.69
C PRO A 59 -14.14 9.22 -22.23
N VAL A 60 -13.43 8.51 -23.10
CA VAL A 60 -12.29 9.06 -23.88
C VAL A 60 -12.69 9.20 -25.34
N LEU A 61 -12.81 10.43 -25.82
CA LEU A 61 -13.24 10.73 -27.18
C LEU A 61 -12.08 10.65 -28.18
N ASN A 62 -12.27 9.88 -29.25
CA ASN A 62 -11.31 9.75 -30.37
C ASN A 62 -11.64 10.74 -31.51
N GLU A 63 -11.85 12.01 -31.15
CA GLU A 63 -12.21 13.06 -32.11
C GLU A 63 -10.99 13.90 -32.54
N GLY A 64 -9.88 13.75 -31.85
CA GLY A 64 -8.61 14.40 -32.14
C GLY A 64 -7.66 13.58 -33.02
N GLY A 65 -6.39 14.01 -33.01
CA GLY A 65 -5.25 13.26 -33.55
C GLY A 65 -4.80 12.11 -32.66
N LEU A 66 -3.89 11.26 -33.17
CA LEU A 66 -3.34 10.12 -32.41
C LEU A 66 -2.65 10.56 -31.11
N ASP A 67 -1.89 11.65 -31.15
CA ASP A 67 -1.19 12.20 -29.98
C ASP A 67 -2.16 12.70 -28.90
N GLU A 68 -3.28 13.29 -29.30
CA GLU A 68 -4.32 13.76 -28.38
C GLU A 68 -5.03 12.59 -27.71
N LEU A 69 -5.37 11.55 -28.48
CA LEU A 69 -5.94 10.32 -27.95
C LEU A 69 -4.97 9.64 -26.97
N ALA A 70 -3.68 9.54 -27.31
CA ALA A 70 -2.67 8.96 -26.44
C ALA A 70 -2.51 9.75 -25.13
N LYS A 71 -2.52 11.08 -25.19
CA LYS A 71 -2.49 11.95 -24.00
C LYS A 71 -3.74 11.76 -23.13
N ALA A 72 -4.93 11.70 -23.74
CA ALA A 72 -6.18 11.50 -23.03
C ALA A 72 -6.24 10.13 -22.33
N LEU A 73 -5.88 9.04 -23.03
CA LEU A 73 -5.79 7.70 -22.45
C LEU A 73 -4.81 7.65 -21.27
N ARG A 74 -3.61 8.21 -21.43
CA ARG A 74 -2.62 8.26 -20.34
C ARG A 74 -3.13 9.02 -19.13
N LYS A 75 -3.88 10.11 -19.34
CA LYS A 75 -4.51 10.87 -18.25
C LYS A 75 -5.58 10.05 -17.54
N THR A 76 -6.54 9.49 -18.29
CA THR A 76 -7.63 8.68 -17.72
C THR A 76 -7.11 7.48 -16.95
N VAL A 77 -6.15 6.71 -17.49
CA VAL A 77 -5.52 5.59 -16.78
C VAL A 77 -4.80 6.07 -15.53
N ARG A 78 -4.05 7.18 -15.60
CA ARG A 78 -3.37 7.74 -14.43
C ARG A 78 -4.37 8.16 -13.35
N ASP A 79 -5.46 8.82 -13.72
CA ASP A 79 -6.47 9.30 -12.78
C ASP A 79 -7.23 8.12 -12.15
N PHE A 80 -7.54 7.08 -12.92
CA PHE A 80 -8.10 5.82 -12.41
C PHE A 80 -7.15 5.12 -11.42
N MET A 81 -5.86 4.99 -11.77
CA MET A 81 -4.89 4.41 -10.84
C MET A 81 -4.69 5.27 -9.59
N ARG A 82 -4.85 6.60 -9.72
CA ARG A 82 -4.80 7.54 -8.59
C ARG A 82 -6.03 7.48 -7.70
N SER A 83 -7.20 7.16 -8.24
CA SER A 83 -8.43 7.04 -7.45
C SER A 83 -8.45 5.79 -6.57
N ARG A 84 -7.52 4.85 -6.78
CA ARG A 84 -7.36 3.62 -5.99
C ARG A 84 -8.70 2.90 -5.77
N PRO A 85 -9.40 2.52 -6.85
CA PRO A 85 -10.66 1.82 -6.72
C PRO A 85 -10.46 0.53 -5.93
N GLU A 86 -11.47 0.18 -5.14
CA GLU A 86 -11.44 -1.02 -4.32
C GLU A 86 -11.42 -2.26 -5.22
N PRO A 87 -10.53 -3.23 -4.97
CA PRO A 87 -10.49 -4.47 -5.73
C PRO A 87 -11.78 -5.28 -5.49
N HIS A 88 -12.51 -5.60 -6.57
CA HIS A 88 -13.74 -6.39 -6.47
C HIS A 88 -13.51 -7.89 -6.28
N ASN A 89 -12.30 -8.37 -6.59
CA ASN A 89 -12.00 -9.81 -6.66
C ASN A 89 -11.26 -10.33 -5.42
N VAL A 90 -10.80 -9.44 -4.54
CA VAL A 90 -10.02 -9.82 -3.36
C VAL A 90 -10.05 -8.70 -2.33
N GLU A 91 -10.19 -9.06 -1.07
CA GLU A 91 -10.07 -8.11 0.04
C GLU A 91 -8.65 -7.55 0.11
N ALA A 92 -8.52 -6.23 0.24
CA ALA A 92 -7.22 -5.55 0.31
C ALA A 92 -6.35 -6.14 1.43
N GLU A 93 -6.93 -6.38 2.60
CA GLU A 93 -6.19 -6.95 3.74
C GLU A 93 -5.63 -8.35 3.45
N THR A 94 -6.36 -9.18 2.71
CA THR A 94 -5.88 -10.52 2.32
C THR A 94 -4.62 -10.41 1.46
N VAL A 95 -4.58 -9.43 0.55
CA VAL A 95 -3.40 -9.16 -0.28
C VAL A 95 -2.23 -8.66 0.58
N ASP A 96 -2.46 -7.72 1.48
CA ASP A 96 -1.37 -7.17 2.30
C ASP A 96 -0.80 -8.18 3.29
N ARG A 97 -1.64 -9.02 3.91
CA ARG A 97 -1.18 -10.13 4.77
C ARG A 97 -0.32 -11.12 4.01
N HIS A 98 -0.63 -11.42 2.74
CA HIS A 98 0.22 -12.27 1.91
C HIS A 98 1.59 -11.62 1.65
N VAL A 99 1.63 -10.31 1.39
CA VAL A 99 2.91 -9.56 1.25
C VAL A 99 3.71 -9.57 2.55
N ILE A 100 3.05 -9.37 3.70
CA ILE A 100 3.68 -9.41 5.02
C ILE A 100 4.23 -10.81 5.32
N ALA A 101 3.44 -11.86 5.10
CA ALA A 101 3.87 -13.24 5.30
C ALA A 101 5.11 -13.57 4.46
N ALA A 102 5.15 -13.17 3.19
CA ALA A 102 6.32 -13.36 2.34
C ALA A 102 7.58 -12.62 2.86
N LEU A 103 7.42 -11.44 3.46
CA LEU A 103 8.53 -10.73 4.11
C LEU A 103 9.01 -11.50 5.34
N VAL A 104 8.09 -11.93 6.21
CA VAL A 104 8.38 -12.72 7.43
C VAL A 104 9.07 -14.05 7.12
N GLU A 105 8.60 -14.77 6.10
CA GLU A 105 9.24 -16.00 5.61
C GLU A 105 10.65 -15.72 5.09
N GLY A 106 10.81 -14.65 4.32
CA GLY A 106 12.11 -14.19 3.83
C GLY A 106 13.11 -13.89 4.95
N MET A 107 12.64 -13.36 6.07
CA MET A 107 13.49 -13.14 7.25
C MET A 107 13.94 -14.47 7.89
N SER A 108 13.01 -15.41 8.00
CA SER A 108 13.24 -16.71 8.64
C SER A 108 14.14 -17.64 7.80
N ALA A 109 14.14 -17.49 6.48
CA ALA A 109 14.91 -18.29 5.53
C ALA A 109 16.42 -18.00 5.51
N GLN A 110 16.88 -16.94 6.18
CA GLN A 110 18.30 -16.60 6.25
C GLN A 110 19.05 -17.62 7.13
N GLN A 111 19.65 -18.63 6.51
CA GLN A 111 20.52 -19.59 7.19
C GLN A 111 21.71 -18.85 7.84
N ARG A 112 21.85 -19.00 9.17
CA ARG A 112 23.03 -18.50 9.89
C ARG A 112 24.23 -19.41 9.60
N LEU A 113 25.41 -18.80 9.51
CA LEU A 113 26.66 -19.54 9.33
C LEU A 113 26.84 -20.56 10.48
N PRO A 114 27.32 -21.79 10.19
CA PRO A 114 27.55 -22.80 11.22
C PRO A 114 28.52 -22.28 12.31
N GLY A 115 28.14 -22.42 13.59
CA GLY A 115 29.00 -22.09 14.74
C GLY A 115 28.67 -20.81 15.52
N MET A 116 27.67 -20.03 15.10
CA MET A 116 27.17 -18.89 15.89
C MET A 116 26.25 -19.36 17.04
N PRO A 117 26.28 -18.70 18.23
CA PRO A 117 25.39 -19.05 19.34
C PRO A 117 23.93 -19.06 18.89
N VAL A 118 23.24 -20.15 19.20
CA VAL A 118 21.80 -20.31 18.96
C VAL A 118 21.06 -19.44 19.98
N SER A 119 20.84 -18.16 19.66
CA SER A 119 19.69 -17.46 20.22
C SER A 119 18.47 -18.10 19.59
N SER A 120 17.75 -18.91 20.37
CA SER A 120 16.65 -19.77 19.96
C SER A 120 15.34 -19.03 19.71
N GLU A 121 15.34 -17.70 19.68
CA GLU A 121 14.13 -16.90 19.53
C GLU A 121 13.93 -16.52 18.06
N PRO A 122 12.79 -16.88 17.46
CA PRO A 122 12.39 -16.34 16.16
C PRO A 122 12.50 -14.81 16.18
N VAL A 123 12.97 -14.21 15.07
CA VAL A 123 13.27 -12.76 14.91
C VAL A 123 12.08 -11.85 15.27
N LEU A 124 10.88 -12.43 15.34
CA LEU A 124 9.62 -11.79 15.66
C LEU A 124 9.15 -12.01 17.10
N HIS A 125 9.94 -12.55 18.02
CA HIS A 125 9.62 -12.48 19.45
C HIS A 125 10.34 -11.32 20.13
N GLY A 126 9.72 -10.79 21.19
CA GLY A 126 10.33 -9.76 22.02
C GLY A 126 10.58 -8.42 21.33
N TRP A 127 10.00 -8.17 20.15
CA TRP A 127 10.26 -6.95 19.37
C TRP A 127 9.69 -5.68 20.00
N LEU A 128 8.80 -5.80 20.98
CA LEU A 128 8.38 -4.69 21.82
C LEU A 128 9.36 -4.37 22.96
N ASN A 129 10.43 -5.18 23.13
CA ASN A 129 11.48 -4.98 24.13
C ASN A 129 10.93 -4.68 25.55
N GLY A 130 9.89 -5.43 25.95
CA GLY A 130 9.26 -5.33 27.27
C GLY A 130 8.35 -4.11 27.51
N ALA A 131 8.25 -3.18 26.56
CA ALA A 131 7.34 -2.03 26.67
C ALA A 131 6.01 -2.31 25.95
N SER A 132 4.93 -1.62 26.34
CA SER A 132 3.64 -1.78 25.67
C SER A 132 3.57 -1.06 24.32
N PRO A 133 2.69 -1.48 23.41
CA PRO A 133 2.37 -0.77 22.17
C PRO A 133 2.07 0.72 22.37
N ALA A 134 1.28 1.08 23.38
CA ALA A 134 0.99 2.47 23.73
C ALA A 134 2.28 3.28 24.01
N THR A 135 3.19 2.69 24.78
CA THR A 135 4.49 3.29 25.11
C THR A 135 5.33 3.50 23.85
N TRP A 136 5.32 2.56 22.91
CA TRP A 136 6.03 2.69 21.64
C TRP A 136 5.44 3.78 20.74
N MET A 137 4.12 3.95 20.75
CA MET A 137 3.45 5.06 20.05
C MET A 137 3.81 6.41 20.65
N GLU A 138 3.86 6.54 21.98
CA GLU A 138 4.36 7.73 22.66
C GLU A 138 5.81 8.05 22.26
N ARG A 139 6.69 7.04 22.26
CA ARG A 139 8.08 7.19 21.82
C ARG A 139 8.19 7.59 20.35
N ALA A 140 7.38 7.00 19.48
CA ALA A 140 7.39 7.29 18.05
C ALA A 140 6.95 8.74 17.77
N GLU A 141 5.92 9.21 18.47
CA GLU A 141 5.48 10.60 18.37
C GLU A 141 6.53 11.57 18.95
N ALA A 142 7.09 11.28 20.12
CA ALA A 142 8.08 12.13 20.77
C ALA A 142 9.40 12.24 19.98
N SER A 143 9.80 11.16 19.29
CA SER A 143 11.01 11.12 18.47
C SER A 143 10.79 11.62 17.04
N TRP A 144 9.55 11.88 16.61
CA TRP A 144 9.26 12.33 15.25
C TRP A 144 9.67 13.79 15.05
N PRO A 145 10.60 14.10 14.12
CA PRO A 145 11.10 15.46 13.95
C PRO A 145 10.14 16.31 13.11
N GLU A 146 9.01 16.73 13.70
CA GLU A 146 7.91 17.44 13.03
C GLU A 146 8.37 18.71 12.28
N ARG A 147 9.23 19.54 12.89
CA ARG A 147 9.71 20.78 12.26
C ARG A 147 10.52 20.50 10.99
N SER A 148 11.49 19.59 11.09
CA SER A 148 12.28 19.16 9.92
C SER A 148 11.40 18.51 8.85
N ALA A 149 10.38 17.74 9.26
CA ALA A 149 9.45 17.09 8.34
C ALA A 149 8.72 18.12 7.46
N ILE A 150 8.23 19.21 8.06
CA ILE A 150 7.56 20.30 7.36
C ILE A 150 8.51 20.98 6.38
N GLU A 151 9.74 21.29 6.81
CA GLU A 151 10.76 21.95 5.97
C GLU A 151 11.16 21.12 4.74
N HIS A 152 11.07 19.79 4.83
CA HIS A 152 11.46 18.86 3.76
C HIS A 152 10.28 18.33 2.92
N ASP A 153 9.07 18.87 3.11
CA ASP A 153 7.85 18.43 2.42
C ASP A 153 7.58 16.92 2.60
N VAL A 154 7.74 16.43 3.82
CA VAL A 154 7.39 15.06 4.23
C VAL A 154 6.33 15.09 5.34
N PRO A 155 5.67 13.95 5.67
CA PRO A 155 4.57 13.98 6.61
C PRO A 155 4.95 14.47 8.02
N LYS A 156 4.16 15.41 8.54
CA LYS A 156 4.37 16.03 9.87
C LYS A 156 4.26 15.08 11.07
N ARG A 157 3.65 13.91 10.89
CA ARG A 157 3.37 12.95 11.97
C ARG A 157 3.83 11.55 11.60
N PHE A 158 4.24 10.80 12.61
CA PHE A 158 4.59 9.38 12.47
C PHE A 158 3.42 8.54 11.96
N THR A 159 2.18 8.83 12.36
CA THR A 159 0.95 8.07 11.99
C THR A 159 0.55 8.18 10.51
N ALA A 160 1.22 9.03 9.73
CA ALA A 160 0.90 9.21 8.33
C ALA A 160 1.08 7.89 7.55
N SER A 161 0.16 7.61 6.62
CA SER A 161 0.14 6.36 5.84
C SER A 161 1.45 6.04 5.14
N SER A 162 2.12 7.05 4.56
CA SER A 162 3.40 6.82 3.88
C SER A 162 4.55 6.54 4.83
N VAL A 163 4.51 7.08 6.06
CA VAL A 163 5.50 6.80 7.11
C VAL A 163 5.33 5.36 7.58
N TRP A 164 4.11 4.97 7.98
CA TRP A 164 3.81 3.61 8.41
C TRP A 164 4.12 2.57 7.34
N SER A 165 3.84 2.89 6.07
CA SER A 165 4.16 2.01 4.94
C SER A 165 5.67 1.79 4.82
N VAL A 166 6.46 2.86 4.80
CA VAL A 166 7.92 2.79 4.61
C VAL A 166 8.62 2.21 5.83
N VAL A 167 8.40 2.77 7.02
CA VAL A 167 9.04 2.32 8.27
C VAL A 167 8.59 0.92 8.63
N GLY A 168 7.30 0.62 8.46
CA GLY A 168 6.76 -0.71 8.70
C GLY A 168 7.38 -1.76 7.79
N THR A 169 7.40 -1.52 6.47
CA THR A 169 8.02 -2.48 5.54
C THR A 169 9.50 -2.69 5.86
N LEU A 170 10.26 -1.61 6.11
CA LEU A 170 11.68 -1.72 6.44
C LEU A 170 11.94 -2.52 7.72
N SER A 171 11.01 -2.54 8.68
CA SER A 171 11.14 -3.32 9.92
C SER A 171 11.08 -4.85 9.72
N LEU A 172 10.62 -5.30 8.55
CA LEU A 172 10.60 -6.70 8.11
C LEU A 172 11.57 -6.98 6.96
N MET A 173 12.26 -5.96 6.44
CA MET A 173 13.28 -6.17 5.43
C MET A 173 14.57 -6.54 6.11
N ASP A 174 14.95 -7.82 6.05
CA ASP A 174 16.21 -8.26 6.60
C ASP A 174 17.41 -7.69 5.84
N GLY A 175 18.32 -7.12 6.62
CA GLY A 175 19.56 -6.53 6.16
C GLY A 175 19.39 -5.20 5.41
N THR A 176 20.28 -4.96 4.46
CA THR A 176 20.23 -3.76 3.63
C THR A 176 19.19 -3.85 2.54
N SER A 177 18.46 -2.76 2.34
CA SER A 177 17.59 -2.53 1.18
C SER A 177 18.07 -1.37 0.33
N ASP A 178 17.64 -1.33 -0.93
CA ASP A 178 17.63 -0.12 -1.73
C ASP A 178 16.17 0.38 -1.88
N VAL A 179 16.02 1.56 -2.49
CA VAL A 179 14.71 2.20 -2.71
C VAL A 179 13.78 1.35 -3.59
N ARG A 180 14.30 0.71 -4.64
CA ARG A 180 13.48 -0.09 -5.55
C ARG A 180 12.99 -1.35 -4.82
N ARG A 181 13.86 -2.06 -4.11
CA ARG A 181 13.47 -3.24 -3.33
C ARG A 181 12.39 -2.89 -2.30
N LEU A 182 12.59 -1.80 -1.55
CA LEU A 182 11.58 -1.28 -0.62
C LEU A 182 10.26 -0.98 -1.33
N PHE A 183 10.29 -0.25 -2.44
CA PHE A 183 9.10 0.13 -3.19
C PHE A 183 8.26 -1.08 -3.65
N HIS A 184 8.90 -2.16 -4.09
CA HIS A 184 8.18 -3.39 -4.43
C HIS A 184 7.63 -4.11 -3.18
N ALA A 185 8.37 -4.09 -2.07
CA ALA A 185 7.98 -4.71 -0.81
C ALA A 185 6.80 -4.01 -0.09
N LEU A 186 6.49 -2.75 -0.43
CA LEU A 186 5.31 -2.07 0.12
C LEU A 186 4.00 -2.79 -0.27
N GLY A 187 3.99 -3.49 -1.41
CA GLY A 187 2.77 -4.06 -1.96
C GLY A 187 1.78 -3.01 -2.49
N PRO A 188 0.64 -3.46 -3.02
CA PRO A 188 -0.37 -2.58 -3.62
C PRO A 188 -1.24 -1.84 -2.60
N VAL A 189 -1.38 -2.38 -1.39
CA VAL A 189 -2.27 -1.84 -0.35
C VAL A 189 -1.62 -0.68 0.40
N ARG A 190 -0.39 -0.88 0.88
CA ARG A 190 0.41 0.15 1.54
C ARG A 190 1.15 1.04 0.52
N TYR A 191 0.63 1.17 -0.69
CA TYR A 191 1.32 1.81 -1.80
C TYR A 191 1.68 3.28 -1.56
N VAL A 192 2.94 3.61 -1.82
CA VAL A 192 3.50 4.96 -1.81
C VAL A 192 4.27 5.15 -3.11
N SER A 193 4.05 6.28 -3.81
CA SER A 193 4.76 6.52 -5.09
C SER A 193 6.28 6.47 -4.92
N LEU A 194 6.99 5.92 -5.91
CA LEU A 194 8.46 5.79 -5.87
C LEU A 194 9.17 7.13 -5.60
N ARG A 195 8.65 8.24 -6.13
CA ARG A 195 9.18 9.58 -5.86
C ARG A 195 9.06 9.94 -4.38
N HIS A 196 7.92 9.65 -3.76
CA HIS A 196 7.69 9.93 -2.34
C HIS A 196 8.51 8.99 -1.45
N VAL A 197 8.64 7.70 -1.80
CA VAL A 197 9.54 6.76 -1.10
C VAL A 197 10.97 7.29 -1.11
N ARG A 198 11.50 7.71 -2.26
CA ARG A 198 12.86 8.29 -2.37
C ARG A 198 13.04 9.50 -1.45
N ARG A 199 12.08 10.43 -1.47
CA ARG A 199 12.13 11.64 -0.64
C ARG A 199 12.11 11.29 0.84
N LEU A 200 11.18 10.43 1.25
CA LEU A 200 11.01 10.02 2.64
C LEU A 200 12.22 9.25 3.15
N VAL A 201 12.76 8.28 2.39
CA VAL A 201 13.98 7.55 2.75
C VAL A 201 15.16 8.51 2.91
N LYS A 202 15.37 9.42 1.95
CA LYS A 202 16.47 10.39 2.02
C LYS A 202 16.39 11.24 3.29
N TRP A 203 15.19 11.69 3.66
CA TRP A 203 14.96 12.47 4.87
C TRP A 203 15.09 11.64 6.15
N LEU A 204 14.53 10.43 6.20
CA LEU A 204 14.72 9.52 7.34
C LEU A 204 16.19 9.19 7.58
N MET A 205 17.02 9.19 6.53
CA MET A 205 18.47 9.05 6.67
C MET A 205 19.13 10.28 7.29
N SER A 206 18.68 11.50 6.98
CA SER A 206 19.21 12.72 7.62
C SER A 206 18.80 12.84 9.08
N GLU A 207 17.63 12.30 9.44
CA GLU A 207 17.10 12.29 10.81
C GLU A 207 17.57 11.09 11.64
N GLY A 208 18.43 10.22 11.09
CA GLY A 208 18.99 9.06 11.83
C GLY A 208 18.03 7.89 12.03
N TRP A 209 16.84 7.92 11.41
CA TRP A 209 15.89 6.81 11.46
C TRP A 209 16.35 5.62 10.62
N ILE A 210 17.09 5.90 9.53
CA ILE A 210 17.62 4.91 8.59
C ILE A 210 19.13 5.09 8.48
N PHE A 211 19.89 4.00 8.63
CA PHE A 211 21.33 4.03 8.45
C PHE A 211 21.73 3.64 7.03
N ARG A 212 22.67 4.39 6.45
CA ARG A 212 23.36 3.99 5.23
C ARG A 212 24.30 2.84 5.58
N GLN A 213 24.26 1.78 4.78
CA GLN A 213 25.28 0.74 4.84
C GLN A 213 26.22 0.92 3.65
N GLN A 214 27.53 0.87 3.91
CA GLN A 214 28.52 0.89 2.83
C GLN A 214 28.55 -0.48 2.15
N ASN A 215 28.58 -0.47 0.82
CA ASN A 215 28.78 -1.68 0.03
C ASN A 215 30.27 -2.03 0.09
N GLU A 216 30.62 -3.19 0.64
CA GLU A 216 31.97 -3.75 0.48
C GLU A 216 32.23 -4.19 -0.97
N VAL A 217 31.16 -4.42 -1.75
CA VAL A 217 31.21 -4.83 -3.15
C VAL A 217 31.28 -3.60 -4.07
N LYS A 218 32.41 -3.44 -4.76
CA LYS A 218 32.75 -2.29 -5.62
C LYS A 218 31.79 -1.99 -6.79
N PHE A 219 30.77 -2.83 -7.04
CA PHE A 219 29.90 -2.74 -8.23
C PHE A 219 28.39 -2.70 -7.92
N ALA A 220 27.99 -2.63 -6.65
CA ALA A 220 26.57 -2.43 -6.31
C ALA A 220 26.21 -0.94 -6.45
N GLU A 221 25.54 -0.58 -7.55
CA GLU A 221 25.20 0.81 -7.94
C GLU A 221 24.08 1.47 -7.10
N GLY A 222 23.65 0.85 -6.00
CA GLY A 222 22.58 1.36 -5.13
C GLY A 222 23.08 1.83 -3.77
N GLN A 223 22.55 2.96 -3.28
CA GLN A 223 22.67 3.34 -1.87
C GLN A 223 21.85 2.37 -1.03
N MET A 224 22.54 1.48 -0.33
CA MET A 224 21.96 0.50 0.57
C MET A 224 21.70 1.12 1.95
N PHE A 225 20.59 0.75 2.57
CA PHE A 225 20.15 1.28 3.85
C PHE A 225 19.29 0.29 4.64
N ARG A 226 19.22 0.47 5.97
CA ARG A 226 18.37 -0.32 6.88
C ARG A 226 17.74 0.58 7.94
N LEU A 227 16.60 0.17 8.49
CA LEU A 227 16.00 0.87 9.63
C LEU A 227 16.93 0.74 10.86
N SER A 228 17.00 1.80 11.66
CA SER A 228 17.68 1.73 12.96
C SER A 228 17.02 0.67 13.85
N ASP A 229 17.83 -0.01 14.65
CA ASP A 229 17.36 -1.01 15.60
C ASP A 229 16.40 -0.40 16.64
N ASP A 230 16.59 0.89 16.97
CA ASP A 230 15.73 1.67 17.87
C ASP A 230 14.30 1.87 17.34
N HIS A 231 14.11 1.77 16.03
CA HIS A 231 12.84 2.02 15.34
C HIS A 231 12.18 0.75 14.80
N LEU A 232 12.80 -0.43 14.97
CA LEU A 232 12.23 -1.71 14.53
C LEU A 232 10.86 -1.98 15.17
N ALA A 233 10.74 -1.77 16.48
CA ALA A 233 9.51 -1.97 17.23
C ALA A 233 8.37 -1.08 16.68
N GLN A 234 8.68 0.19 16.40
CA GLN A 234 7.74 1.17 15.88
C GLN A 234 7.27 0.79 14.46
N GLY A 235 8.17 0.30 13.62
CA GLY A 235 7.81 -0.20 12.30
C GLY A 235 6.91 -1.43 12.35
N ARG A 236 7.24 -2.43 13.17
CA ARG A 236 6.41 -3.63 13.31
C ARG A 236 5.04 -3.29 13.88
N LEU A 237 4.99 -2.36 14.83
CA LEU A 237 3.74 -1.84 15.37
C LEU A 237 2.90 -1.13 14.30
N ALA A 238 3.52 -0.30 13.45
CA ALA A 238 2.84 0.35 12.33
C ALA A 238 2.26 -0.66 11.32
N LEU A 239 2.89 -1.81 11.13
CA LEU A 239 2.33 -2.89 10.31
C LEU A 239 1.17 -3.59 11.00
N ALA A 240 1.33 -3.98 12.26
CA ALA A 240 0.30 -4.66 13.04
C ALA A 240 -0.98 -3.84 13.12
N LEU A 241 -0.85 -2.53 13.35
CA LEU A 241 -1.96 -1.61 13.53
C LEU A 241 -2.45 -0.93 12.26
N TRP A 242 -1.88 -1.26 11.09
CA TRP A 242 -2.24 -0.62 9.83
C TRP A 242 -3.77 -0.54 9.58
N PRO A 243 -4.58 -1.59 9.84
CA PRO A 243 -6.03 -1.51 9.66
C PRO A 243 -6.68 -0.43 10.53
N LEU A 244 -6.15 -0.16 11.73
CA LEU A 244 -6.62 0.86 12.65
C LEU A 244 -5.99 2.25 12.43
N ARG A 245 -5.09 2.42 11.45
CA ARG A 245 -4.32 3.65 11.25
C ARG A 245 -5.20 4.90 11.21
N GLU A 246 -6.27 4.88 10.41
CA GLU A 246 -7.14 6.05 10.23
C GLU A 246 -7.91 6.39 11.51
N HIS A 247 -8.32 5.37 12.26
CA HIS A 247 -8.98 5.55 13.55
C HIS A 247 -8.01 6.11 14.61
N LEU A 248 -6.77 5.63 14.63
CA LEU A 248 -5.72 6.15 15.52
C LEU A 248 -5.33 7.58 15.16
N GLU A 249 -5.25 7.90 13.87
CA GLU A 249 -4.96 9.25 13.38
C GLU A 249 -6.09 10.22 13.74
N ALA A 250 -7.35 9.86 13.47
CA ALA A 250 -8.52 10.65 13.86
C ALA A 250 -8.63 10.82 15.38
N TRP A 251 -8.40 9.76 16.14
CA TRP A 251 -8.38 9.81 17.60
C TRP A 251 -7.32 10.79 18.11
N ARG A 252 -6.11 10.75 17.55
CA ARG A 252 -5.01 11.64 17.96
C ARG A 252 -5.28 13.09 17.59
N GLU A 253 -5.95 13.35 16.46
CA GLU A 253 -6.41 14.69 16.08
C GLU A 253 -7.42 15.27 17.07
N ALA A 254 -8.38 14.46 17.52
CA ALA A 254 -9.35 14.86 18.53
C ALA A 254 -8.73 14.99 19.93
N HIS A 255 -7.65 14.24 20.23
CA HIS A 255 -7.02 14.20 21.54
C HIS A 255 -5.49 14.45 21.50
N PRO A 256 -5.01 15.65 21.11
CA PRO A 256 -3.58 15.90 20.87
C PRO A 256 -2.67 15.80 22.11
N LYS A 257 -3.25 15.78 23.31
CA LYS A 257 -2.49 15.74 24.58
C LYS A 257 -2.81 14.51 25.43
N ALA A 258 -3.72 13.65 24.99
CA ALA A 258 -4.05 12.43 25.73
C ALA A 258 -2.89 11.41 25.63
N SER A 259 -2.76 10.53 26.62
CA SER A 259 -1.81 9.42 26.54
C SER A 259 -2.32 8.37 25.56
N TRP A 260 -1.39 7.74 24.82
CA TRP A 260 -1.76 6.64 23.93
C TRP A 260 -2.35 5.45 24.70
N ALA A 261 -2.03 5.28 25.99
CA ALA A 261 -2.59 4.20 26.82
C ALA A 261 -4.13 4.19 26.89
N THR A 262 -4.78 5.35 26.68
CA THR A 262 -6.25 5.47 26.67
C THR A 262 -6.87 5.37 25.28
N ALA A 263 -6.05 5.32 24.21
CA ALA A 263 -6.51 5.40 22.84
C ALA A 263 -7.31 4.17 22.39
N MET A 264 -6.78 2.98 22.67
CA MET A 264 -7.28 1.74 22.06
C MET A 264 -8.75 1.47 22.38
N GLY A 265 -9.18 1.60 23.63
CA GLY A 265 -10.58 1.39 24.00
C GLY A 265 -11.56 2.33 23.26
N GLN A 266 -11.17 3.59 23.06
CA GLN A 266 -12.00 4.55 22.31
C GLN A 266 -11.98 4.24 20.80
N VAL A 267 -10.80 3.94 20.25
CA VAL A 267 -10.65 3.55 18.84
C VAL A 267 -11.50 2.32 18.52
N MET A 268 -11.42 1.29 19.34
CA MET A 268 -12.15 0.04 19.14
C MET A 268 -13.67 0.21 19.29
N SER A 269 -14.14 1.17 20.10
CA SER A 269 -15.57 1.47 20.21
C SER A 269 -16.19 2.04 18.94
N THR A 270 -15.37 2.56 18.02
CA THR A 270 -15.80 3.17 16.75
C THR A 270 -15.35 2.40 15.52
N ALA A 271 -14.32 1.56 15.64
CA ALA A 271 -13.80 0.76 14.55
C ALA A 271 -14.74 -0.40 14.21
N PRO A 272 -14.90 -0.75 12.92
CA PRO A 272 -15.62 -1.96 12.52
C PRO A 272 -14.98 -3.23 13.10
N GLU A 273 -15.81 -4.23 13.42
CA GLU A 273 -15.33 -5.53 13.92
C GLU A 273 -14.32 -6.18 12.97
N GLN A 274 -14.54 -6.04 11.65
CA GLN A 274 -13.61 -6.55 10.64
C GLN A 274 -12.22 -5.91 10.76
N THR A 275 -12.14 -4.61 11.03
CA THR A 275 -10.86 -3.91 11.21
C THR A 275 -10.10 -4.45 12.42
N ILE A 276 -10.80 -4.80 13.50
CA ILE A 276 -10.20 -5.41 14.69
C ILE A 276 -9.70 -6.82 14.34
N SER A 277 -10.54 -7.63 13.68
CA SER A 277 -10.17 -8.97 13.20
C SER A 277 -8.91 -8.94 12.32
N ASP A 278 -8.79 -7.94 11.45
CA ASP A 278 -7.63 -7.77 10.59
C ASP A 278 -6.35 -7.43 11.37
N VAL A 279 -6.44 -6.65 12.46
CA VAL A 279 -5.30 -6.43 13.37
C VAL A 279 -4.88 -7.72 14.06
N LEU A 280 -5.84 -8.51 14.58
CA LEU A 280 -5.56 -9.79 15.22
C LEU A 280 -4.85 -10.75 14.24
N ALA A 281 -5.36 -10.84 13.01
CA ALA A 281 -4.75 -11.66 11.95
C ALA A 281 -3.33 -11.20 11.58
N ARG A 282 -3.04 -9.90 11.64
CA ARG A 282 -1.67 -9.40 11.45
C ARG A 282 -0.75 -9.74 12.63
N LEU A 283 -1.26 -9.67 13.86
CA LEU A 283 -0.50 -10.04 15.05
C LEU A 283 -0.22 -11.55 15.11
N ASP A 284 -1.07 -12.39 14.54
CA ASP A 284 -0.78 -13.82 14.37
C ASP A 284 0.47 -14.02 13.47
N LEU A 285 0.61 -13.23 12.41
CA LEU A 285 1.79 -13.26 11.52
C LEU A 285 3.05 -12.64 12.16
N LEU A 286 2.89 -11.59 12.97
CA LEU A 286 4.00 -10.80 13.53
C LEU A 286 4.38 -11.19 14.98
N SER A 287 3.60 -12.07 15.60
CA SER A 287 3.52 -12.33 17.04
C SER A 287 3.01 -11.14 17.87
N SER A 288 2.78 -11.40 19.16
CA SER A 288 2.46 -10.37 20.17
C SER A 288 3.57 -9.34 20.38
N GLY A 289 4.81 -9.66 19.98
CA GLY A 289 5.98 -8.83 20.27
C GLY A 289 6.54 -8.97 21.68
N HIS A 290 5.94 -9.80 22.52
CA HIS A 290 6.48 -10.19 23.82
C HIS A 290 7.00 -11.63 23.79
N VAL A 291 8.05 -11.92 24.56
CA VAL A 291 8.60 -13.27 24.67
C VAL A 291 7.64 -14.15 25.48
N GLY A 292 7.27 -15.31 24.94
CA GLY A 292 6.41 -16.28 25.63
C GLY A 292 4.94 -15.87 25.80
N CYS A 293 4.50 -14.78 25.15
CA CYS A 293 3.12 -14.32 25.18
C CYS A 293 2.46 -14.58 23.82
N PRO A 294 1.31 -15.30 23.76
CA PRO A 294 0.59 -15.48 22.50
C PRO A 294 0.05 -14.15 21.96
N ALA A 295 -0.21 -14.10 20.65
CA ALA A 295 -0.92 -12.98 20.05
C ALA A 295 -2.35 -12.88 20.65
N PRO A 296 -2.92 -11.67 20.77
CA PRO A 296 -4.29 -11.53 21.25
C PRO A 296 -5.26 -12.22 20.29
N GLU A 297 -6.26 -12.91 20.84
CA GLU A 297 -7.27 -13.66 20.07
C GLU A 297 -8.60 -12.90 19.92
N ASP A 298 -8.81 -11.87 20.75
CA ASP A 298 -10.05 -11.11 20.78
C ASP A 298 -9.82 -9.62 21.10
N ALA A 299 -10.88 -8.84 20.98
CA ALA A 299 -10.88 -7.40 21.21
C ALA A 299 -10.43 -7.02 22.64
N THR A 300 -10.82 -7.80 23.66
CA THR A 300 -10.47 -7.51 25.06
C THR A 300 -8.99 -7.76 25.29
N GLN A 301 -8.47 -8.86 24.75
CA GLN A 301 -7.04 -9.19 24.79
C GLN A 301 -6.22 -8.16 24.00
N LEU A 302 -6.71 -7.65 22.88
CA LEU A 302 -6.04 -6.59 22.12
C LEU A 302 -5.93 -5.28 22.93
N GLU A 303 -6.99 -4.89 23.64
CA GLU A 303 -6.95 -3.73 24.53
C GLU A 303 -5.98 -3.95 25.70
N GLY A 304 -5.92 -5.18 26.24
CA GLY A 304 -4.96 -5.58 27.26
C GLY A 304 -3.51 -5.53 26.75
N TRP A 305 -3.26 -6.09 25.57
CA TRP A 305 -1.96 -6.08 24.88
C TRP A 305 -1.45 -4.67 24.61
N TRP A 306 -2.35 -3.72 24.33
CA TRP A 306 -2.00 -2.35 24.04
C TRP A 306 -1.40 -1.59 25.25
N ARG A 307 -1.78 -1.95 26.47
CA ARG A 307 -1.45 -1.22 27.71
C ARG A 307 -0.19 -1.74 28.39
#